data_AF-A0A821VLB6-F1
#
_entry.id   AF-A0A821VLB6-F1
#
_cell.length_a   1.000
_cell.length_b   1.000
_cell.length_c   1.000
_cell.angle_alpha   90.00
_cell.angle_beta   90.00
_cell.angle_gamma   90.00
#
_symmetry.space_group_name_H-M   'P 1'
#
loop_
_entity.id
_entity.type
_entity.pdbx_description
1 polymer ?
#
loop_
_entity_poly.entity_id
_entity_poly.type
_entity_poly.pdbx_seq_one_letter_code
_entity_poly.pdbx_strand_id
1 'polypeptide(L)'
;MFLVFIIQIRLYLSKFELTSPFIETKSVSTNIRYNYGNQINIGFNDFELIQAENREVELRQNYDLTAIVLHWKRSDGTKIVVDYLLHSNLFKEIIIWNNNPQINLEKSLFQNYNHSLESIRIINSKENLKDEAKYRACVEAK
;
A
#
# COMPACT_ATOMS: atom_id res chain seq x y z
N MET A 1 -4.63 24.95 10.40
CA MET A 1 -5.35 24.40 9.23
C MET A 1 -4.81 23.00 8.97
N PHE A 2 -5.52 21.98 9.48
CA PHE A 2 -5.06 20.59 9.47
C PHE A 2 -5.44 19.96 8.13
N LEU A 3 -4.45 19.70 7.27
CA LEU A 3 -4.65 18.90 6.07
C LEU A 3 -4.53 17.42 6.47
N VAL A 4 -5.68 16.79 6.71
CA VAL A 4 -5.81 15.33 6.72
C VAL A 4 -5.57 14.89 5.29
N PHE A 5 -4.40 14.34 4.99
CA PHE A 5 -4.17 13.70 3.70
C PHE A 5 -4.91 12.37 3.72
N ILE A 6 -6.00 12.32 2.97
CA ILE A 6 -6.67 11.10 2.57
C ILE A 6 -5.61 10.24 1.87
N ILE A 7 -5.15 9.18 2.53
CA ILE A 7 -4.54 8.03 1.86
C ILE A 7 -5.67 7.41 1.05
N GLN A 8 -5.87 7.91 -0.16
CA GLN A 8 -6.85 7.33 -1.07
C GLN A 8 -6.17 6.15 -1.77
N ILE A 9 -6.01 5.04 -1.03
CA ILE A 9 -5.75 3.74 -1.65
C ILE A 9 -7.04 3.40 -2.43
N ARG A 10 -7.10 3.81 -3.68
CA ARG A 10 -8.06 3.24 -4.62
C ARG A 10 -7.47 1.91 -5.07
N LEU A 11 -8.01 0.82 -4.54
CA LEU A 11 -7.82 -0.51 -5.09
C LEU A 11 -8.48 -0.51 -6.48
N TYR A 12 -7.68 -0.53 -7.54
CA TYR A 12 -8.20 -0.75 -8.89
C TYR A 12 -8.30 -2.27 -9.07
N LEU A 13 -9.53 -2.77 -9.02
CA LEU A 13 -9.85 -4.19 -9.19
C LEU A 13 -10.07 -4.46 -10.68
N SER A 14 -9.12 -5.12 -11.33
CA SER A 14 -9.34 -5.77 -12.63
C SER A 14 -10.02 -7.12 -12.37
N LYS A 15 -11.31 -7.25 -12.70
CA LYS A 15 -12.06 -8.51 -12.58
C LYS A 15 -11.63 -9.49 -13.68
N PHE A 16 -11.14 -10.66 -13.30
CA PHE A 16 -11.18 -11.86 -14.13
C PHE A 16 -12.29 -12.77 -13.57
N GLU A 17 -13.31 -13.06 -14.37
CA GLU A 17 -14.43 -13.93 -13.96
C GLU A 17 -13.95 -15.37 -13.89
N LEU A 18 -13.84 -15.94 -12.69
CA LEU A 18 -13.88 -17.39 -12.49
C LEU A 18 -14.66 -17.72 -11.22
N THR A 19 -15.73 -18.49 -11.42
CA THR A 19 -16.51 -19.19 -10.41
C THR A 19 -15.66 -20.21 -9.64
N SER A 20 -15.91 -20.36 -8.33
CA SER A 20 -15.79 -21.60 -7.49
C SER A 20 -15.13 -21.33 -6.12
N PRO A 21 -15.09 -22.29 -5.18
CA PRO A 21 -16.13 -22.56 -4.20
C PRO A 21 -15.66 -22.21 -2.77
N PHE A 22 -16.61 -22.18 -1.84
CA PHE A 22 -16.39 -21.97 -0.41
C PHE A 22 -15.44 -23.04 0.17
N ILE A 23 -14.26 -22.63 0.67
CA ILE A 23 -13.32 -23.51 1.40
C ILE A 23 -13.22 -23.00 2.84
N GLU A 24 -13.71 -23.81 3.78
CA GLU A 24 -13.44 -23.67 5.21
C GLU A 24 -11.94 -23.90 5.48
N THR A 25 -11.22 -22.86 5.89
CA THR A 25 -9.83 -23.02 6.37
C THR A 25 -9.73 -22.79 7.87
N LYS A 26 -9.26 -23.83 8.55
CA LYS A 26 -8.98 -23.91 10.00
C LYS A 26 -8.03 -22.81 10.45
N SER A 27 -8.37 -22.20 11.60
CA SER A 27 -7.61 -21.14 12.28
C SER A 27 -6.19 -21.57 12.63
N VAL A 28 -5.19 -20.92 12.04
CA VAL A 28 -3.81 -20.95 12.49
C VAL A 28 -3.54 -19.63 13.19
N SER A 29 -3.49 -19.66 14.53
CA SER A 29 -3.15 -18.51 15.36
C SER A 29 -1.65 -18.24 15.31
N THR A 30 -1.21 -17.27 14.53
CA THR A 30 0.15 -16.72 14.63
C THR A 30 0.09 -15.36 15.31
N ASN A 31 0.58 -15.31 16.55
CA ASN A 31 0.84 -14.06 17.28
C ASN A 31 1.89 -13.22 16.53
N ILE A 32 1.47 -12.22 15.76
CA ILE A 32 2.37 -11.19 15.23
C ILE A 32 2.33 -9.99 16.18
N ARG A 33 3.33 -9.90 17.07
CA ARG A 33 3.54 -8.72 17.92
C ARG A 33 4.28 -7.64 17.12
N TYR A 34 3.59 -6.59 16.70
CA TYR A 34 4.24 -5.36 16.26
C TYR A 34 4.77 -4.62 17.49
N ASN A 35 6.08 -4.69 17.72
CA ASN A 35 6.74 -4.05 18.84
C ASN A 35 7.15 -2.61 18.46
N TYR A 36 6.17 -1.71 18.37
CA TYR A 36 6.40 -0.28 18.46
C TYR A 36 6.11 0.14 19.90
N GLY A 37 7.11 0.75 20.56
CA GLY A 37 6.98 1.27 21.91
C GLY A 37 5.74 2.14 22.07
N ASN A 38 5.02 1.91 23.17
CA ASN A 38 3.67 2.39 23.51
C ASN A 38 2.55 1.63 22.77
N GLN A 39 1.96 0.66 23.48
CA GLN A 39 0.70 0.02 23.10
C GLN A 39 -0.41 1.08 23.02
N ILE A 40 -0.55 1.72 21.87
CA ILE A 40 -1.77 2.43 21.52
C ILE A 40 -2.80 1.34 21.29
N ASN A 41 -3.69 1.12 22.26
CA ASN A 41 -4.84 0.26 22.08
C ASN A 41 -5.78 1.01 21.12
N ILE A 42 -5.68 0.69 19.82
CA ILE A 42 -6.41 1.40 18.74
C ILE A 42 -7.91 1.03 18.74
N GLY A 43 -8.37 0.23 19.72
CA GLY A 43 -9.78 -0.09 19.90
C GLY A 43 -10.33 -1.11 18.90
N PHE A 44 -9.46 -1.80 18.15
CA PHE A 44 -9.89 -2.89 17.29
C PHE A 44 -10.10 -4.15 18.10
N ASN A 45 -11.27 -4.77 17.96
CA ASN A 45 -11.54 -6.09 18.54
C ASN A 45 -10.82 -7.18 17.73
N ASP A 46 -10.48 -8.31 18.35
CA ASP A 46 -9.88 -9.48 17.70
C ASP A 46 -10.67 -9.92 16.46
N PHE A 47 -12.00 -9.76 16.51
CA PHE A 47 -12.87 -10.02 15.37
C PHE A 47 -12.57 -9.14 14.15
N GLU A 48 -12.30 -7.85 14.35
CA GLU A 48 -12.02 -6.90 13.26
C GLU A 48 -10.65 -7.17 12.64
N LEU A 49 -9.68 -7.57 13.47
CA LEU A 49 -8.35 -8.00 13.01
C LEU A 49 -8.44 -9.24 12.12
N ILE A 50 -9.13 -10.29 12.59
CA ILE A 50 -9.34 -11.52 11.80
C ILE A 50 -10.09 -11.21 10.50
N GLN A 51 -11.08 -10.32 10.54
CA GLN A 51 -11.81 -9.93 9.34
C GLN A 51 -10.91 -9.20 8.33
N ALA A 52 -10.01 -8.33 8.80
CA ALA A 52 -9.05 -7.65 7.94
C ALA A 52 -8.07 -8.64 7.30
N GLU A 53 -7.51 -9.57 8.08
CA GLU A 53 -6.59 -10.60 7.58
C GLU A 53 -7.26 -11.49 6.52
N ASN A 54 -8.47 -11.98 6.78
CA ASN A 54 -9.21 -12.80 5.82
C ASN A 54 -9.47 -12.04 4.51
N ARG A 55 -9.79 -10.74 4.61
CA ARG A 55 -10.01 -9.88 3.45
C ARG A 55 -8.73 -9.67 2.64
N GLU A 56 -7.59 -9.50 3.30
CA GLU A 56 -6.31 -9.40 2.59
C GLU A 56 -5.97 -10.69 1.85
N VAL A 57 -6.22 -11.86 2.47
CA VAL A 57 -6.03 -13.17 1.83
C VAL A 57 -6.94 -13.31 0.60
N GLU A 58 -8.23 -13.00 0.75
CA GLU A 58 -9.19 -13.03 -0.36
C GLU A 58 -8.75 -12.11 -1.51
N LEU A 59 -8.36 -10.88 -1.18
CA LEU A 59 -7.91 -9.90 -2.17
C LEU A 59 -6.67 -10.39 -2.92
N ARG A 60 -5.69 -10.95 -2.20
CA ARG A 60 -4.46 -11.48 -2.79
C ARG A 60 -4.71 -12.69 -3.70
N GLN A 61 -5.71 -13.51 -3.38
CA GLN A 61 -6.04 -14.70 -4.17
C GLN A 61 -6.80 -14.34 -5.45
N ASN A 62 -7.63 -13.28 -5.41
CA ASN A 62 -8.56 -12.96 -6.47
C ASN A 62 -8.12 -11.80 -7.37
N TYR A 63 -7.18 -10.97 -6.93
CA TYR A 63 -6.80 -9.75 -7.63
C TYR A 63 -5.30 -9.48 -7.61
N ASP A 64 -4.79 -9.00 -8.74
CA ASP A 64 -3.50 -8.31 -8.80
C ASP A 64 -3.72 -6.85 -8.38
N LEU A 65 -3.10 -6.45 -7.28
CA LEU A 65 -3.28 -5.12 -6.69
C LEU A 65 -2.04 -4.25 -6.88
N THR A 66 -2.24 -3.02 -7.36
CA THR A 66 -1.22 -1.97 -7.40
C THR A 66 -1.54 -0.91 -6.34
N ALA A 67 -0.57 -0.59 -5.48
CA ALA A 67 -0.67 0.56 -4.59
C ALA A 67 -0.16 1.83 -5.28
N ILE A 68 -0.88 2.95 -5.13
CA ILE A 68 -0.46 4.26 -5.64
C ILE A 68 -0.22 5.20 -4.45
N VAL A 69 1.00 5.71 -4.36
CA VAL A 69 1.44 6.65 -3.32
C VAL A 69 1.78 7.98 -3.96
N LEU A 70 1.01 9.03 -3.63
CA LEU A 70 1.30 10.39 -4.09
C LEU A 70 2.24 11.09 -3.10
N HIS A 71 3.40 11.50 -3.60
CA HIS A 71 4.40 12.21 -2.82
C HIS A 71 4.49 13.70 -3.22
N TRP A 72 4.76 14.58 -2.25
CA TRP A 72 5.09 15.99 -2.49
C TRP A 72 6.18 16.52 -1.54
N LYS A 73 5.85 16.74 -0.25
CA LYS A 73 6.78 17.35 0.72
C LYS A 73 7.22 16.43 1.86
N ARG A 74 6.50 15.34 2.12
CA ARG A 74 6.69 14.51 3.31
C ARG A 74 7.36 13.20 2.96
N SER A 75 8.66 13.26 2.70
CA SER A 75 9.46 12.08 2.34
C SER A 75 9.45 11.01 3.42
N ASP A 76 9.58 11.39 4.70
CA ASP A 76 9.63 10.40 5.79
C ASP A 76 8.29 9.68 6.00
N GLY A 77 7.18 10.42 5.94
CA GLY A 77 5.84 9.81 5.96
C GLY A 77 5.62 8.88 4.77
N THR A 78 6.16 9.22 3.59
CA THR A 78 6.09 8.37 2.40
C THR A 78 6.90 7.10 2.58
N LYS A 79 8.10 7.18 3.16
CA LYS A 79 8.92 6.01 3.48
C LYS A 79 8.19 5.05 4.41
N ILE A 80 7.57 5.58 5.47
CA ILE A 80 6.79 4.78 6.42
C ILE A 80 5.64 4.06 5.71
N VAL A 81 4.85 4.78 4.90
CA VAL A 81 3.74 4.17 4.16
C VAL A 81 4.22 3.09 3.21
N VAL A 82 5.28 3.36 2.43
CA VAL A 82 5.84 2.38 1.48
C VAL A 82 6.36 1.15 2.21
N ASP A 83 7.02 1.33 3.36
CA ASP A 83 7.48 0.23 4.22
C ASP A 83 6.30 -0.65 4.66
N TYR A 84 5.20 -0.07 5.15
CA TYR A 84 3.99 -0.85 5.48
C TYR A 84 3.41 -1.61 4.29
N LEU A 85 3.36 -0.97 3.11
CA LEU A 85 2.83 -1.61 1.90
C LEU A 85 3.69 -2.80 1.46
N LEU A 86 5.01 -2.68 1.54
CA LEU A 86 5.95 -3.78 1.25
C LEU A 86 5.75 -4.96 2.21
N HIS A 87 5.50 -4.71 3.50
CA HIS A 87 5.28 -5.78 4.48
C HIS A 87 3.96 -6.54 4.29
N SER A 88 2.95 -5.91 3.68
CA SER A 88 1.61 -6.53 3.52
C SER A 88 1.58 -7.74 2.57
N ASN A 89 2.57 -7.87 1.67
CA ASN A 89 2.56 -8.85 0.56
C ASN A 89 1.26 -8.86 -0.28
N LEU A 90 0.43 -7.82 -0.16
CA LEU A 90 -0.87 -7.69 -0.83
C LEU A 90 -0.72 -7.11 -2.23
N PHE A 91 0.26 -6.24 -2.42
CA PHE A 91 0.45 -5.48 -3.64
C PHE A 91 1.54 -6.08 -4.51
N LYS A 92 1.22 -6.33 -5.77
CA LYS A 92 2.16 -6.77 -6.81
C LYS A 92 3.09 -5.64 -7.24
N GLU A 93 2.58 -4.41 -7.25
CA GLU A 93 3.32 -3.21 -7.61
C GLU A 93 2.97 -2.04 -6.68
N ILE A 94 3.95 -1.19 -6.41
CA ILE A 94 3.79 0.07 -5.68
C ILE A 94 4.32 1.20 -6.55
N ILE A 95 3.42 2.07 -7.01
CA ILE A 95 3.77 3.26 -7.79
C ILE A 95 3.86 4.45 -6.85
N ILE A 96 5.05 5.04 -6.77
CA ILE A 96 5.29 6.28 -6.04
C ILE A 96 5.34 7.42 -7.05
N TRP A 97 4.29 8.23 -7.07
CA TRP A 97 4.21 9.41 -7.92
C TRP A 97 4.74 10.62 -7.16
N ASN A 98 5.98 11.02 -7.43
CA ASN A 98 6.55 12.24 -6.89
C ASN A 98 6.06 13.44 -7.69
N ASN A 99 5.15 14.21 -7.10
CA ASN A 99 4.69 15.47 -7.68
C ASN A 99 5.67 16.62 -7.46
N ASN A 100 6.68 16.50 -6.59
CA ASN A 100 7.55 17.63 -6.26
C ASN A 100 8.72 17.75 -7.25
N PRO A 101 8.73 18.78 -8.11
CA PRO A 101 9.75 18.94 -9.14
C PRO A 101 11.11 19.39 -8.60
N GLN A 102 11.17 19.81 -7.33
CA GLN A 102 12.41 20.28 -6.70
C GLN A 102 13.28 19.12 -6.21
N ILE A 103 12.72 17.91 -6.14
CA ILE A 103 13.43 16.73 -5.67
C ILE A 103 13.21 15.58 -6.64
N ASN A 104 14.21 14.71 -6.74
CA ASN A 104 14.09 13.46 -7.47
C ASN A 104 14.10 12.33 -6.45
N LEU A 105 13.03 11.54 -6.37
CA LEU A 105 12.98 10.36 -5.52
C LEU A 105 13.69 9.20 -6.23
N GLU A 106 14.48 8.48 -5.44
CA GLU A 106 15.20 7.28 -5.88
C GLU A 106 14.77 6.07 -5.05
N LYS A 107 14.87 4.87 -5.63
CA LYS A 107 14.48 3.62 -4.94
C LYS A 107 15.29 3.38 -3.66
N SER A 108 16.54 3.81 -3.64
CA SER A 108 17.46 3.73 -2.49
C SER A 108 16.87 4.36 -1.21
N LEU A 109 15.98 5.35 -1.34
CA LEU A 109 15.30 5.99 -0.21
C LEU A 109 14.33 5.07 0.53
N PHE A 110 13.90 3.98 -0.11
CA PHE A 110 12.96 2.99 0.40
C PHE A 110 13.63 1.65 0.69
N GLN A 111 14.96 1.60 0.61
CA GLN A 111 15.75 0.40 0.88
C GLN A 111 15.88 0.20 2.39
N ASN A 112 14.74 -0.07 3.04
CA ASN A 112 14.69 -0.49 4.43
C ASN A 112 14.36 -1.99 4.44
N TYR A 113 15.23 -2.76 5.09
CA TYR A 113 15.05 -4.16 5.52
C TYR A 113 14.49 -5.14 4.48
N ASN A 114 15.36 -6.01 3.93
CA ASN A 114 15.07 -7.33 3.32
C ASN A 114 13.98 -7.46 2.25
N HIS A 115 13.33 -6.37 1.82
CA HIS A 115 12.29 -6.39 0.79
C HIS A 115 12.89 -6.08 -0.58
N SER A 116 12.45 -6.83 -1.59
CA SER A 116 12.82 -6.55 -2.98
C SER A 116 12.21 -5.22 -3.42
N LEU A 117 13.03 -4.32 -3.95
CA LEU A 117 12.58 -3.05 -4.55
C LEU A 117 12.09 -3.22 -5.99
N GLU A 118 11.97 -4.46 -6.47
CA GLU A 118 11.48 -4.79 -7.82
C GLU A 118 10.02 -4.38 -7.99
N SER A 119 9.21 -4.50 -6.94
CA SER A 119 7.79 -4.11 -6.94
C SER A 119 7.58 -2.59 -6.91
N ILE A 120 8.61 -1.79 -6.60
CA ILE A 120 8.49 -0.34 -6.52
C ILE A 120 8.76 0.30 -7.88
N ARG A 121 7.89 1.20 -8.31
CA ARG A 121 8.11 2.08 -9.46
C ARG A 121 7.95 3.54 -9.05
N ILE A 122 8.94 4.36 -9.37
CA ILE A 122 8.93 5.78 -9.00
C ILE A 122 8.75 6.61 -10.28
N ILE A 123 7.77 7.51 -10.27
CA ILE A 123 7.51 8.46 -11.35
C ILE A 123 7.75 9.86 -10.79
N ASN A 124 8.81 10.50 -11.26
CA ASN A 124 9.17 11.87 -10.88
C ASN A 124 8.60 12.86 -11.89
N SER A 125 7.58 13.62 -11.47
CA SER A 125 6.94 14.63 -12.30
C SER A 125 7.80 15.90 -12.39
N LYS A 126 7.78 16.53 -13.57
CA LYS A 126 8.43 17.83 -13.80
C LYS A 126 7.67 19.01 -13.18
N GLU A 127 6.44 18.77 -12.73
CA GLU A 127 5.58 19.79 -12.11
C GLU A 127 4.59 19.18 -11.11
N ASN A 128 3.92 20.05 -10.35
CA ASN A 128 2.85 19.62 -9.45
C ASN A 128 1.55 19.36 -10.22
N LEU A 129 1.27 18.10 -10.51
CA LEU A 129 0.04 17.69 -11.21
C LEU A 129 -1.20 17.62 -10.31
N LYS A 130 -1.08 17.96 -9.01
CA LYS A 130 -2.19 17.95 -8.02
C LYS A 130 -2.99 16.64 -8.09
N ASP A 131 -4.31 16.72 -8.32
CA ASP A 131 -5.20 15.58 -8.43
C ASP A 131 -5.06 14.80 -9.74
N GLU A 132 -4.49 15.41 -10.79
CA GLU A 132 -4.29 14.74 -12.08
C GLU A 132 -3.30 13.57 -11.96
N ALA A 133 -2.33 13.69 -11.04
CA ALA A 133 -1.38 12.64 -10.71
C ALA A 133 -2.07 11.32 -10.32
N LYS A 134 -3.24 11.38 -9.67
CA LYS A 134 -4.02 10.19 -9.30
C LYS A 134 -4.40 9.42 -10.55
N TYR A 135 -5.06 10.08 -11.48
CA TYR A 135 -5.57 9.46 -12.70
C TYR A 135 -4.43 8.90 -13.56
N ARG A 136 -3.34 9.66 -13.70
CA ARG A 136 -2.17 9.20 -14.45
C ARG A 136 -1.51 7.98 -13.81
N ALA A 137 -1.33 7.98 -12.49
CA ALA A 137 -0.78 6.82 -11.79
C ALA A 137 -1.65 5.56 -11.96
N CYS A 138 -2.96 5.71 -12.10
CA CYS A 138 -3.88 4.59 -12.34
C CYS A 138 -3.75 4.03 -13.75
N VAL A 139 -3.52 4.88 -14.75
CA VAL A 139 -3.27 4.44 -16.13
C VAL A 139 -1.95 3.67 -16.23
N GLU A 140 -0.96 4.06 -15.42
CA GLU A 140 0.33 3.39 -15.39
C GLU A 140 0.28 2.01 -14.68
N ALA A 141 -0.70 1.80 -13.78
CA ALA A 141 -0.82 0.55 -13.01
C ALA A 141 -0.98 -0.67 -13.92
N LYS A 142 -0.25 -1.75 -13.58
CA LYS A 142 -0.22 -3.00 -14.35
C LYS A 142 -0.86 -4.16 -13.60
#